data_AF-A0AA88GIW3-F1
#
_entry.id   AF-A0AA88GIW3-F1
#
_cell.length_a   1.000
_cell.length_b   1.000
_cell.length_c   1.000
_cell.angle_alpha   90.00
_cell.angle_beta   90.00
_cell.angle_gamma   90.00
#
_symmetry.space_group_name_H-M   'P 1'
#
loop_
_entity.id
_entity.type
_entity.pdbx_description
1 polymer ?
#
loop_
_entity_poly.entity_id
_entity_poly.type
_entity_poly.pdbx_seq_one_letter_code
_entity_poly.pdbx_strand_id
1 'polypeptide(L)'
;MFKFSLNPIRTAALSSSQHVVLHGNHISRSLVILSRTRTQQQERNFSSIYSLNMAGHNKWSKIKHQKAVTDVQKMKIYTKLSREIKTCVQLGGAGSDNLRLRLCLEKARKNNVPKHIVDGAIKSGLNEKDAHMEYNSYEGYGAGGVAFLVEALTENKNRTAQQVRTLFSHHKGQLGTSVQWCFEKKGVVNFTIPMAHSKMDSLYDSLFEKVSDIEGIEDLKLEPTENDMEKQFIEVSLYCPHEEVHNVKGSVEAAKTTIEKALNITITNITCEIGQVPTSFIEVTDPETAEHLQQLIDELNDHDDVQNVYHNAKFALPDEE
;
A
#
# COMPACT_ATOMS: atom_id res chain seq x y z
N MET A 1 -21.53 47.08 26.78
CA MET A 1 -22.06 48.36 27.32
C MET A 1 -23.08 48.87 26.29
N PHE A 2 -24.39 49.00 26.45
CA PHE A 2 -25.41 49.11 27.53
C PHE A 2 -26.72 48.45 26.97
N LYS A 3 -27.47 47.56 27.67
CA LYS A 3 -28.66 47.79 28.56
C LYS A 3 -29.72 48.76 27.96
N PHE A 4 -31.04 48.53 27.84
CA PHE A 4 -32.14 47.99 28.69
C PHE A 4 -33.34 47.59 27.76
N SER A 5 -34.06 46.47 27.94
CA SER A 5 -35.30 46.24 28.74
C SER A 5 -36.46 47.24 28.55
N LEU A 6 -37.65 46.75 28.16
CA LEU A 6 -38.92 46.83 28.93
C LEU A 6 -40.12 46.16 28.21
N ASN A 7 -40.84 45.30 28.96
CA ASN A 7 -42.20 44.79 28.70
C ASN A 7 -43.27 45.84 29.09
N PRO A 8 -44.54 45.61 28.69
CA PRO A 8 -45.62 45.38 29.68
C PRO A 8 -46.56 44.21 29.26
N ILE A 9 -46.93 43.22 30.11
CA ILE A 9 -47.83 43.17 31.29
C ILE A 9 -49.33 42.95 30.96
N ARG A 10 -49.84 41.79 31.45
CA ARG A 10 -51.20 41.38 31.92
C ARG A 10 -52.31 41.14 30.87
N THR A 11 -53.20 40.15 31.01
CA THR A 11 -53.93 39.59 32.19
C THR A 11 -54.53 38.22 31.78
N ALA A 12 -54.31 37.12 32.52
CA ALA A 12 -55.24 36.39 33.42
C ALA A 12 -56.54 35.85 32.75
N ALA A 13 -57.10 34.65 33.01
CA ALA A 13 -56.96 33.68 34.09
C ALA A 13 -57.74 32.37 33.76
N LEU A 14 -57.38 31.26 34.44
CA LEU A 14 -58.25 30.17 34.97
C LEU A 14 -58.99 29.25 33.96
N SER A 15 -59.18 27.95 34.15
CA SER A 15 -58.89 26.98 35.23
C SER A 15 -59.10 25.56 34.68
N SER A 16 -58.28 24.60 35.15
CA SER A 16 -58.60 23.25 35.72
C SER A 16 -59.84 22.45 35.20
N SER A 17 -59.91 21.12 35.13
CA SER A 17 -59.11 19.97 35.56
C SER A 17 -59.87 18.68 35.13
N GLN A 18 -59.23 17.51 35.28
CA GLN A 18 -59.79 16.14 35.46
C GLN A 18 -60.13 15.22 34.24
N HIS A 19 -59.21 14.27 34.04
CA HIS A 19 -59.32 12.78 34.06
C HIS A 19 -60.64 11.99 33.80
N VAL A 20 -60.39 10.73 33.37
CA VAL A 20 -61.17 9.46 33.48
C VAL A 20 -61.84 9.04 32.15
N VAL A 21 -61.24 8.15 31.33
CA VAL A 21 -61.26 6.66 31.32
C VAL A 21 -62.68 6.06 31.19
N LEU A 22 -62.92 5.23 30.16
CA LEU A 22 -63.40 3.84 30.28
C LEU A 22 -63.69 3.17 28.92
N HIS A 23 -63.41 1.86 28.88
CA HIS A 23 -63.55 0.87 27.81
C HIS A 23 -65.00 0.42 27.54
N GLY A 24 -65.21 -0.22 26.37
CA GLY A 24 -66.25 -1.24 26.14
C GLY A 24 -66.57 -1.40 24.64
N ASN A 25 -66.20 -2.52 24.00
CA ASN A 25 -67.04 -3.72 23.73
C ASN A 25 -68.12 -3.44 22.66
N HIS A 26 -68.46 -4.25 21.64
CA HIS A 26 -68.08 -5.56 21.09
C HIS A 26 -69.08 -5.83 19.91
N ILE A 27 -68.78 -6.73 18.96
CA ILE A 27 -69.73 -7.57 18.15
C ILE A 27 -70.52 -6.86 17.01
N SER A 28 -70.92 -7.43 15.86
CA SER A 28 -70.56 -8.55 14.95
C SER A 28 -71.51 -8.47 13.74
N ARG A 29 -71.05 -9.00 12.58
CA ARG A 29 -71.80 -9.72 11.51
C ARG A 29 -73.02 -9.05 10.85
N SER A 30 -73.00 -8.98 9.51
CA SER A 30 -73.99 -9.70 8.70
C SER A 30 -73.53 -9.93 7.25
N LEU A 31 -73.94 -11.07 6.73
CA LEU A 31 -73.63 -11.69 5.44
C LEU A 31 -74.83 -11.50 4.50
N VAL A 32 -74.63 -11.12 3.24
CA VAL A 32 -75.63 -11.31 2.18
C VAL A 32 -74.94 -11.80 0.91
N ILE A 33 -75.42 -12.95 0.43
CA ILE A 33 -75.07 -13.61 -0.84
C ILE A 33 -76.12 -13.20 -1.88
N LEU A 34 -75.70 -12.90 -3.10
CA LEU A 34 -76.54 -12.99 -4.31
C LEU A 34 -75.70 -13.36 -5.54
N SER A 35 -76.37 -14.00 -6.50
CA SER A 35 -75.88 -15.08 -7.36
C SER A 35 -75.90 -14.76 -8.86
N ARG A 36 -75.23 -15.62 -9.66
CA ARG A 36 -75.34 -15.84 -11.15
C ARG A 36 -74.66 -14.78 -12.04
N THR A 37 -74.02 -15.04 -13.18
CA THR A 37 -73.77 -16.23 -14.02
C THR A 37 -72.67 -15.90 -15.05
N ARG A 38 -71.72 -16.83 -15.21
CA ARG A 38 -70.85 -17.19 -16.36
C ARG A 38 -70.92 -16.37 -17.67
N THR A 39 -69.78 -15.77 -18.03
CA THR A 39 -69.31 -15.65 -19.42
C THR A 39 -67.84 -16.08 -19.46
N GLN A 40 -67.54 -17.08 -20.30
CA GLN A 40 -66.18 -17.54 -20.54
C GLN A 40 -65.42 -16.53 -21.39
N GLN A 41 -64.27 -16.07 -20.91
CA GLN A 41 -63.18 -15.63 -21.75
C GLN A 41 -61.92 -16.35 -21.23
N GLN A 42 -61.37 -17.25 -22.04
CA GLN A 42 -60.09 -17.91 -21.78
C GLN A 42 -59.00 -16.85 -21.84
N GLU A 43 -58.55 -16.36 -20.69
CA GLU A 43 -57.24 -15.73 -20.59
C GLU A 43 -56.17 -16.80 -20.40
N ARG A 44 -55.16 -16.75 -21.25
CA ARG A 44 -54.03 -17.68 -21.28
C ARG A 44 -53.19 -17.45 -20.02
N ASN A 45 -53.12 -18.45 -19.15
CA ASN A 45 -52.17 -18.49 -18.05
C ASN A 45 -50.74 -18.54 -18.59
N PHE A 46 -50.06 -17.40 -18.57
CA PHE A 46 -48.60 -17.30 -18.53
C PHE A 46 -48.22 -16.73 -17.17
N SER A 47 -48.00 -17.59 -16.18
CA SER A 47 -47.30 -17.20 -14.95
C SER A 47 -45.91 -17.81 -14.94
N SER A 48 -44.96 -16.90 -15.11
CA SER A 48 -43.52 -17.04 -15.17
C SER A 48 -42.95 -18.03 -14.15
N ILE A 49 -42.10 -18.89 -14.68
CA ILE A 49 -41.06 -19.66 -13.99
C ILE A 49 -40.09 -18.65 -13.31
N TYR A 50 -39.42 -19.11 -12.25
CA TYR A 50 -38.28 -18.49 -11.54
C TYR A 50 -38.61 -17.53 -10.37
N SER A 51 -38.71 -18.10 -9.16
CA SER A 51 -38.45 -17.37 -7.92
C SER A 51 -36.96 -16.99 -7.84
N LEU A 52 -36.69 -15.75 -8.25
CA LEU A 52 -35.64 -14.84 -7.80
C LEU A 52 -34.54 -15.41 -6.87
N ASN A 53 -33.32 -15.48 -7.44
CA ASN A 53 -32.05 -15.04 -6.85
C ASN A 53 -32.04 -14.77 -5.35
N MET A 54 -31.48 -15.69 -4.56
CA MET A 54 -30.76 -15.31 -3.35
C MET A 54 -29.36 -14.79 -3.75
N ALA A 55 -29.33 -13.59 -4.32
CA ALA A 55 -28.11 -12.81 -4.46
C ALA A 55 -27.76 -12.21 -3.08
N GLY A 56 -26.87 -12.89 -2.35
CA GLY A 56 -26.41 -12.48 -1.02
C GLY A 56 -24.89 -12.35 -0.89
N HIS A 57 -24.13 -12.28 -1.99
CA HIS A 57 -22.71 -11.93 -1.95
C HIS A 57 -22.56 -10.43 -2.10
N ASN A 58 -22.60 -9.72 -0.97
CA ASN A 58 -22.47 -8.28 -0.95
C ASN A 58 -21.05 -7.87 -1.40
N LYS A 59 -20.93 -7.45 -2.66
CA LYS A 59 -19.75 -6.81 -3.25
C LYS A 59 -19.19 -5.73 -2.31
N TRP A 60 -20.05 -5.02 -1.58
CA TRP A 60 -19.66 -4.03 -0.58
C TRP A 60 -18.92 -4.63 0.61
N SER A 61 -19.31 -5.81 1.10
CA SER A 61 -18.60 -6.50 2.18
C SER A 61 -17.23 -6.98 1.71
N LYS A 62 -17.13 -7.55 0.50
CA LYS A 62 -15.84 -7.98 -0.09
C LYS A 62 -14.91 -6.79 -0.35
N ILE A 63 -15.43 -5.70 -0.91
CA ILE A 63 -14.69 -4.44 -1.11
C ILE A 63 -14.28 -3.83 0.24
N LYS A 64 -15.15 -3.85 1.26
CA LYS A 64 -14.82 -3.36 2.60
C LYS A 64 -13.71 -4.18 3.25
N HIS A 65 -13.76 -5.51 3.15
CA HIS A 65 -12.70 -6.37 3.69
C HIS A 65 -11.39 -6.18 2.92
N GLN A 66 -11.43 -6.16 1.59
CA GLN A 66 -10.25 -5.89 0.76
C GLN A 66 -9.65 -4.52 1.08
N LYS A 67 -10.48 -3.48 1.11
CA LYS A 67 -10.06 -2.12 1.46
C LYS A 67 -9.53 -2.05 2.88
N ALA A 68 -10.12 -2.74 3.85
CA ALA A 68 -9.61 -2.76 5.22
C ALA A 68 -8.21 -3.39 5.30
N VAL A 69 -7.94 -4.45 4.54
CA VAL A 69 -6.60 -5.07 4.46
C VAL A 69 -5.62 -4.08 3.82
N THR A 70 -5.98 -3.47 2.70
CA THR A 70 -5.14 -2.48 2.01
C THR A 70 -4.90 -1.22 2.85
N ASP A 71 -5.92 -0.73 3.57
CA ASP A 71 -5.80 0.42 4.46
C ASP A 71 -4.88 0.10 5.65
N VAL A 72 -4.96 -1.10 6.22
CA VAL A 72 -4.03 -1.55 7.28
C VAL A 72 -2.59 -1.58 6.77
N GLN A 73 -2.35 -2.14 5.57
CA GLN A 73 -1.02 -2.16 4.96
C GLN A 73 -0.48 -0.74 4.70
N LYS A 74 -1.31 0.16 4.15
CA LYS A 74 -0.95 1.57 3.95
C LYS A 74 -0.61 2.26 5.27
N MET A 75 -1.38 2.01 6.33
CA MET A 75 -1.09 2.58 7.65
C MET A 75 0.24 2.08 8.24
N LYS A 76 0.63 0.81 7.99
CA LYS A 76 1.96 0.32 8.37
C LYS A 76 3.07 1.06 7.63
N ILE A 77 2.94 1.21 6.31
CA ILE A 77 3.89 1.98 5.50
C ILE A 77 4.00 3.42 6.00
N TYR A 78 2.86 4.07 6.29
CA TYR A 78 2.85 5.46 6.81
C TYR A 78 3.54 5.56 8.16
N THR A 79 3.36 4.56 9.02
CA THR A 79 4.01 4.49 10.33
C THR A 79 5.53 4.34 10.18
N LYS A 80 6.00 3.44 9.31
CA LYS A 80 7.43 3.25 9.01
C LYS A 80 8.06 4.54 8.48
N LEU A 81 7.43 5.17 7.48
CA LEU A 81 7.89 6.42 6.89
C LEU A 81 7.87 7.59 7.88
N SER A 82 6.86 7.64 8.76
CA SER A 82 6.80 8.67 9.81
C SER A 82 7.98 8.57 10.78
N ARG A 83 8.35 7.35 11.20
CA ARG A 83 9.53 7.10 12.04
C ARG A 83 10.84 7.43 11.31
N GLU A 84 10.92 7.09 10.03
CA GLU A 84 12.08 7.38 9.18
C GLU A 84 12.29 8.91 9.02
N ILE A 85 11.22 9.65 8.67
CA ILE A 85 11.24 11.12 8.56
C ILE A 85 11.69 11.75 9.88
N LYS A 86 11.11 11.32 11.00
CA LYS A 86 11.45 11.81 12.34
C LYS A 86 12.94 11.64 12.63
N THR A 87 13.48 10.45 12.37
CA THR A 87 14.90 10.14 12.59
C THR A 87 15.80 10.99 11.69
N CYS A 88 15.44 11.17 10.42
CA CYS A 88 16.16 12.06 9.50
C CYS A 88 16.23 13.50 10.04
N VAL A 89 15.13 14.02 10.60
CA VAL A 89 15.10 15.35 11.21
C VAL A 89 15.94 15.42 12.47
N GLN A 90 15.92 14.41 13.33
CA GLN A 90 16.75 14.37 14.54
C GLN A 90 18.26 14.38 14.21
N LEU A 91 18.67 13.73 13.10
CA LEU A 91 20.07 13.62 12.71
C LEU A 91 20.61 14.82 11.95
N GLY A 92 19.78 15.52 11.16
CA GLY A 92 20.22 16.55 10.23
C GLY A 92 19.37 17.82 10.20
N GLY A 93 18.42 17.97 11.11
CA GLY A 93 17.48 19.09 11.15
C GLY A 93 16.38 19.02 10.08
N ALA A 94 15.47 20.00 10.11
CA ALA A 94 14.36 20.13 9.15
C ALA A 94 14.69 21.03 7.93
N GLY A 95 15.96 21.41 7.79
CA GLY A 95 16.42 22.29 6.71
C GLY A 95 16.44 21.62 5.34
N SER A 96 16.52 22.44 4.28
CA SER A 96 16.62 21.97 2.89
C SER A 96 17.95 21.32 2.54
N ASP A 97 18.95 21.49 3.40
CA ASP A 97 20.30 20.91 3.34
C ASP A 97 20.33 19.43 3.80
N ASN A 98 19.31 18.96 4.51
CA ASN A 98 19.22 17.58 4.95
C ASN A 98 18.86 16.63 3.79
N LEU A 99 19.88 16.09 3.13
CA LEU A 99 19.73 15.15 2.02
C LEU A 99 18.92 13.90 2.39
N ARG A 100 19.09 13.37 3.61
CA ARG A 100 18.37 12.18 4.09
C ARG A 100 16.88 12.46 4.22
N LEU A 101 16.53 13.62 4.77
CA LEU A 101 15.13 14.06 4.85
C LEU A 101 14.53 14.21 3.45
N ARG A 102 15.27 14.79 2.49
CA ARG A 102 14.78 14.93 1.11
C ARG A 102 14.43 13.58 0.47
N LEU A 103 15.33 12.60 0.59
CA LEU A 103 15.09 11.23 0.11
C LEU A 103 13.87 10.58 0.78
N CYS A 104 13.75 10.72 2.09
CA CYS A 104 12.64 10.18 2.85
C CYS A 104 11.30 10.84 2.46
N LEU A 105 11.29 12.14 2.17
CA LEU A 105 10.12 12.87 1.67
C LEU A 105 9.73 12.43 0.25
N GLU A 106 10.69 12.13 -0.62
CA GLU A 106 10.42 11.54 -1.94
C GLU A 106 9.79 10.15 -1.80
N LYS A 107 10.32 9.29 -0.91
CA LYS A 107 9.74 7.98 -0.57
C LYS A 107 8.32 8.10 -0.01
N ALA A 108 8.06 9.10 0.84
CA ALA A 108 6.74 9.39 1.36
C ALA A 108 5.75 9.83 0.27
N ARG A 109 6.20 10.62 -0.72
CA ARG A 109 5.38 10.98 -1.87
C ARG A 109 5.09 9.78 -2.76
N LYS A 110 6.07 8.91 -3.04
CA LYS A 110 5.89 7.65 -3.81
C LYS A 110 4.80 6.77 -3.18
N ASN A 111 4.77 6.72 -1.85
CA ASN A 111 3.78 5.94 -1.09
C ASN A 111 2.48 6.69 -0.78
N ASN A 112 2.25 7.88 -1.35
CA ASN A 112 1.04 8.68 -1.14
C ASN A 112 0.74 9.02 0.34
N VAL A 113 1.78 9.20 1.16
CA VAL A 113 1.62 9.57 2.58
C VAL A 113 0.93 10.94 2.69
N PRO A 114 -0.18 11.06 3.45
CA PRO A 114 -0.85 12.33 3.66
C PRO A 114 0.05 13.41 4.28
N LYS A 115 -0.06 14.64 3.78
CA LYS A 115 0.76 15.78 4.22
C LYS A 115 0.77 15.99 5.75
N HIS A 116 -0.38 15.84 6.41
CA HIS A 116 -0.45 16.04 7.87
C HIS A 116 0.39 15.02 8.67
N ILE A 117 0.60 13.81 8.14
CA ILE A 117 1.47 12.78 8.76
C ILE A 117 2.93 13.21 8.61
N VAL A 118 3.31 13.66 7.42
CA VAL A 118 4.66 14.18 7.13
C VAL A 118 4.99 15.38 8.02
N ASP A 119 4.10 16.37 8.07
CA ASP A 119 4.29 17.58 8.89
C ASP A 119 4.35 17.24 10.38
N GLY A 120 3.56 16.25 10.83
CA GLY A 120 3.59 15.74 12.20
C GLY A 120 4.93 15.07 12.56
N ALA A 121 5.46 14.24 11.65
CA ALA A 121 6.75 13.58 11.81
C ALA A 121 7.91 14.59 11.89
N ILE A 122 7.90 15.61 11.01
CA ILE A 122 8.91 16.67 11.02
C ILE A 122 8.88 17.44 12.34
N LYS A 123 7.69 17.84 12.80
CA LYS A 123 7.54 18.55 14.09
C LYS A 123 7.98 17.71 15.28
N SER A 124 7.64 16.42 15.29
CA SER A 124 8.07 15.49 16.34
C SER A 124 9.60 15.31 16.32
N GLY A 125 10.22 15.23 15.15
CA GLY A 125 11.68 15.09 15.02
C GLY A 125 12.47 16.30 15.51
N LEU A 126 11.88 17.50 15.53
CA LEU A 126 12.51 18.70 16.11
C LEU A 126 12.53 18.69 17.65
N ASN A 127 11.78 17.80 18.30
CA ASN A 127 11.75 17.69 19.75
C ASN A 127 12.80 16.68 20.23
N GLU A 128 13.77 17.13 21.04
CA GLU A 128 14.87 16.31 21.58
C GLU A 128 14.45 15.28 22.65
N LYS A 129 13.18 15.32 23.11
CA LYS A 129 12.70 14.43 24.19
C LYS A 129 12.22 13.07 23.71
N ASP A 130 12.10 12.87 22.41
CA ASP A 130 11.64 11.62 21.84
C ASP A 130 12.77 10.58 21.80
N ALA A 131 12.45 9.31 22.06
CA ALA A 131 13.40 8.21 22.00
C ALA A 131 14.16 8.21 20.66
N HIS A 132 15.49 8.17 20.73
CA HIS A 132 16.33 8.08 19.55
C HIS A 132 16.20 6.69 18.94
N MET A 133 15.85 6.66 17.66
CA MET A 133 15.87 5.44 16.87
C MET A 133 17.20 5.33 16.14
N GLU A 134 17.71 4.12 16.01
CA GLU A 134 18.97 3.83 15.36
C GLU A 134 18.78 2.86 14.19
N TYR A 135 19.51 3.13 13.11
CA TYR A 135 19.59 2.22 11.97
C TYR A 135 20.49 1.03 12.33
N ASN A 136 19.97 -0.17 12.10
CA ASN A 136 20.69 -1.42 12.32
C ASN A 136 20.47 -2.35 11.12
N SER A 137 21.51 -3.06 10.71
CA SER A 137 21.41 -4.16 9.75
C SER A 137 21.47 -5.51 10.46
N TYR A 138 20.65 -6.45 10.01
CA TYR A 138 20.66 -7.83 10.43
C TYR A 138 20.88 -8.72 9.22
N GLU A 139 21.86 -9.59 9.30
CA GLU A 139 22.34 -10.43 8.20
C GLU A 139 22.16 -11.91 8.55
N GLY A 140 21.79 -12.72 7.56
CA GLY A 140 21.61 -14.14 7.75
C GLY A 140 21.29 -14.90 6.47
N TYR A 141 21.09 -16.20 6.63
CA TYR A 141 20.66 -17.08 5.56
C TYR A 141 19.26 -17.62 5.85
N GLY A 142 18.38 -17.63 4.86
CA GLY A 142 17.09 -18.30 4.90
C GLY A 142 17.19 -19.76 4.44
N ALA A 143 16.03 -20.39 4.25
CA ALA A 143 15.94 -21.72 3.66
C ALA A 143 16.64 -21.78 2.29
N GLY A 144 17.19 -22.93 1.93
CA GLY A 144 17.91 -23.10 0.64
C GLY A 144 19.22 -22.31 0.52
N GLY A 145 19.73 -21.71 1.61
CA GLY A 145 20.97 -20.93 1.59
C GLY A 145 20.83 -19.54 0.99
N VAL A 146 19.61 -19.04 0.84
CA VAL A 146 19.33 -17.68 0.36
C VAL A 146 19.89 -16.65 1.35
N ALA A 147 20.68 -15.70 0.87
CA ALA A 147 21.19 -14.60 1.67
C ALA A 147 20.11 -13.55 1.92
N PHE A 148 20.03 -13.05 3.16
CA PHE A 148 19.13 -11.97 3.57
C PHE A 148 19.89 -10.84 4.26
N LEU A 149 19.60 -9.62 3.83
CA LEU A 149 20.02 -8.38 4.46
C LEU A 149 18.77 -7.59 4.88
N VAL A 150 18.58 -7.44 6.18
CA VAL A 150 17.40 -6.79 6.77
C VAL A 150 17.83 -5.47 7.41
N GLU A 151 17.31 -4.37 6.91
CA GLU A 151 17.54 -3.04 7.48
C GLU A 151 16.39 -2.70 8.43
N ALA A 152 16.73 -2.26 9.63
CA ALA A 152 15.77 -1.90 10.67
C ALA A 152 16.07 -0.53 11.28
N LEU A 153 15.01 0.13 11.74
CA LEU A 153 15.05 1.38 12.48
C LEU A 153 14.34 1.13 13.82
N THR A 154 15.09 1.17 14.92
CA THR A 154 14.59 0.75 16.23
C THR A 154 15.21 1.55 17.37
N GLU A 155 14.46 1.73 18.45
CA GLU A 155 14.94 2.25 19.74
C GLU A 155 15.61 1.18 20.61
N ASN A 156 15.43 -0.11 20.28
CA ASN A 156 15.93 -1.23 21.06
C ASN A 156 16.48 -2.33 20.16
N LYS A 157 17.79 -2.25 19.89
CA LYS A 157 18.53 -3.21 19.08
C LYS A 157 18.36 -4.65 19.56
N ASN A 158 18.39 -4.89 20.87
CA ASN A 158 18.33 -6.25 21.41
C ASN A 158 16.96 -6.90 21.20
N ARG A 159 15.88 -6.14 21.39
CA ARG A 159 14.49 -6.57 21.12
C ARG A 159 14.36 -6.95 19.65
N THR A 160 14.69 -6.03 18.75
CA THR A 160 14.54 -6.25 17.31
C THR A 160 15.42 -7.41 16.82
N ALA A 161 16.68 -7.51 17.28
CA ALA A 161 17.55 -8.62 16.92
C ALA A 161 16.99 -9.98 17.36
N GLN A 162 16.36 -10.06 18.54
CA GLN A 162 15.75 -11.29 19.03
C GLN A 162 14.49 -11.66 18.23
N GLN A 163 13.65 -10.68 17.91
CA GLN A 163 12.46 -10.87 17.08
C GLN A 163 12.85 -11.35 15.68
N VAL A 164 13.76 -10.65 15.00
CA VAL A 164 14.27 -11.05 13.68
C VAL A 164 14.89 -12.44 13.73
N ARG A 165 15.72 -12.76 14.73
CA ARG A 165 16.28 -14.11 14.88
C ARG A 165 15.21 -15.20 15.00
N THR A 166 14.12 -14.90 15.70
CA THR A 166 12.99 -15.82 15.86
C THR A 166 12.29 -16.07 14.52
N LEU A 167 12.06 -15.02 13.73
CA LEU A 167 11.51 -15.13 12.38
C LEU A 167 12.35 -16.04 11.48
N PHE A 168 13.67 -15.81 11.43
CA PHE A 168 14.59 -16.69 10.69
C PHE A 168 14.49 -18.14 11.17
N SER A 169 14.51 -18.37 12.48
CA SER A 169 14.49 -19.73 13.05
C SER A 169 13.19 -20.49 12.76
N HIS A 170 12.05 -19.79 12.73
CA HIS A 170 10.76 -20.38 12.37
C HIS A 170 10.73 -20.85 10.90
N HIS A 171 11.36 -20.10 10.01
CA HIS A 171 11.35 -20.34 8.55
C HIS A 171 12.64 -21.00 8.05
N LYS A 172 13.23 -21.90 8.84
CA LYS A 172 14.41 -22.71 8.50
C LYS A 172 15.67 -21.90 8.12
N GLY A 173 15.76 -20.67 8.59
CA GLY A 173 16.90 -19.78 8.42
C GLY A 173 17.74 -19.61 9.70
N GLN A 174 18.86 -18.92 9.56
CA GLN A 174 19.77 -18.56 10.63
C GLN A 174 20.27 -17.12 10.47
N LEU A 175 20.09 -16.34 11.54
CA LEU A 175 20.62 -14.98 11.66
C LEU A 175 22.04 -14.98 12.26
N GLY A 176 22.93 -14.14 11.75
CA GLY A 176 24.20 -13.79 12.39
C GLY A 176 25.43 -13.98 11.50
N THR A 177 25.31 -14.68 10.38
CA THR A 177 26.40 -14.79 9.40
C THR A 177 26.37 -13.59 8.46
N SER A 178 27.51 -12.95 8.24
CA SER A 178 27.58 -11.80 7.34
C SER A 178 27.36 -12.21 5.88
N VAL A 179 26.46 -11.49 5.22
CA VAL A 179 26.09 -11.65 3.81
C VAL A 179 26.17 -10.33 3.05
N GLN A 180 26.68 -9.26 3.66
CA GLN A 180 26.84 -7.95 2.99
C GLN A 180 27.61 -8.06 1.66
N TRP A 181 28.54 -9.00 1.54
CA TRP A 181 29.29 -9.28 0.30
C TRP A 181 28.43 -9.85 -0.85
N CYS A 182 27.24 -10.37 -0.56
CA CYS A 182 26.27 -10.81 -1.56
C CYS A 182 25.48 -9.66 -2.19
N PHE A 183 25.61 -8.44 -1.66
CA PHE A 183 24.82 -7.28 -2.09
C PHE A 183 25.72 -6.10 -2.42
N GLU A 184 25.35 -5.39 -3.47
CA GLU A 184 25.94 -4.11 -3.82
C GLU A 184 24.91 -2.99 -3.61
N LYS A 185 25.34 -1.91 -2.98
CA LYS A 185 24.50 -0.73 -2.81
C LYS A 185 24.41 0.01 -4.15
N LYS A 186 23.21 0.07 -4.74
CA LYS A 186 22.96 0.75 -6.02
C LYS A 186 21.90 1.82 -5.87
N GLY A 187 21.97 2.82 -6.73
CA GLY A 187 20.88 3.74 -7.00
C GLY A 187 19.93 3.10 -8.00
N VAL A 188 18.62 3.24 -7.79
CA VAL A 188 17.59 2.76 -8.70
C VAL A 188 16.69 3.93 -9.06
N VAL A 189 16.63 4.25 -10.36
CA VAL A 189 15.67 5.21 -10.91
C VAL A 189 14.51 4.44 -11.51
N ASN A 190 13.31 4.63 -10.95
CA ASN A 190 12.10 3.92 -11.34
C ASN A 190 11.13 4.83 -12.08
N PHE A 191 10.49 4.33 -13.13
CA PHE A 191 9.38 5.00 -13.79
C PHE A 191 8.40 3.99 -14.41
N THR A 192 7.18 4.44 -14.69
CA THR A 192 6.10 3.58 -15.20
C THR A 192 5.72 3.93 -16.63
N ILE A 193 5.57 2.89 -17.47
CA ILE A 193 5.08 2.97 -18.86
C ILE A 193 3.74 2.22 -18.97
N PRO A 194 2.70 2.76 -19.61
CA PRO A 194 1.48 2.00 -19.88
C PRO A 194 1.74 0.74 -20.71
N MET A 195 1.03 -0.36 -20.38
CA MET A 195 1.05 -1.59 -21.17
C MET A 195 0.27 -1.39 -22.49
N ALA A 196 0.87 -0.66 -23.42
CA ALA A 196 0.35 -0.48 -24.78
C ALA A 196 1.19 -1.23 -25.83
N HIS A 197 2.37 -1.72 -25.43
CA HIS A 197 3.36 -2.31 -26.33
C HIS A 197 3.24 -3.82 -26.34
N SER A 198 3.05 -4.38 -27.52
CA SER A 198 2.64 -5.78 -27.71
C SER A 198 3.78 -6.80 -27.55
N LYS A 199 5.03 -6.35 -27.32
CA LYS A 199 6.22 -7.21 -27.19
C LYS A 199 7.26 -6.59 -26.23
N MET A 200 7.45 -7.21 -25.07
CA MET A 200 8.41 -6.81 -24.03
C MET A 200 9.85 -6.75 -24.55
N ASP A 201 10.30 -7.77 -25.28
CA ASP A 201 11.69 -7.86 -25.74
C ASP A 201 12.09 -6.68 -26.64
N SER A 202 11.21 -6.31 -27.58
CA SER A 202 11.47 -5.16 -28.46
C SER A 202 11.45 -3.83 -27.71
N LEU A 203 10.68 -3.74 -26.63
CA LEU A 203 10.66 -2.55 -25.77
C LEU A 203 11.96 -2.46 -24.97
N TYR A 204 12.47 -3.58 -24.46
CA TYR A 204 13.73 -3.65 -23.74
C TYR A 204 14.87 -3.08 -24.59
N ASP A 205 15.10 -3.65 -25.77
CA ASP A 205 16.20 -3.23 -26.65
C ASP A 205 16.10 -1.74 -27.01
N SER A 206 14.89 -1.30 -27.39
CA SER A 206 14.67 0.08 -27.82
C SER A 206 14.81 1.08 -26.67
N LEU A 207 14.38 0.72 -25.46
CA LEU A 207 14.52 1.57 -24.29
C LEU A 207 15.96 1.60 -23.82
N PHE A 208 16.63 0.45 -23.78
CA PHE A 208 18.03 0.31 -23.41
C PHE A 208 18.92 1.18 -24.31
N GLU A 209 18.72 1.16 -25.62
CA GLU A 209 19.45 2.02 -26.56
C GLU A 209 19.29 3.51 -26.20
N LYS A 210 18.07 3.94 -25.83
CA LYS A 210 17.79 5.35 -25.54
C LYS A 210 18.29 5.79 -24.17
N VAL A 211 18.31 4.89 -23.18
CA VAL A 211 18.84 5.22 -21.86
C VAL A 211 20.36 5.07 -21.80
N SER A 212 20.97 4.27 -22.68
CA SER A 212 22.43 4.09 -22.72
C SER A 212 23.20 5.38 -23.01
N ASP A 213 22.55 6.39 -23.61
CA ASP A 213 23.11 7.73 -23.80
C ASP A 213 23.21 8.54 -22.49
N ILE A 214 22.59 8.07 -21.41
CA ILE A 214 22.63 8.70 -20.09
C ILE A 214 23.80 8.11 -19.29
N GLU A 215 24.75 8.97 -18.95
CA GLU A 215 25.89 8.61 -18.10
C GLU A 215 25.44 8.09 -16.73
N GLY A 216 26.12 7.03 -16.26
CA GLY A 216 25.88 6.42 -14.95
C GLY A 216 24.86 5.27 -14.94
N ILE A 217 24.15 5.01 -16.03
CA ILE A 217 23.27 3.84 -16.13
C ILE A 217 24.12 2.58 -16.40
N GLU A 218 23.96 1.58 -15.54
CA GLU A 218 24.69 0.31 -15.60
C GLU A 218 23.81 -0.84 -16.09
N ASP A 219 22.52 -0.83 -15.70
CA ASP A 219 21.58 -1.91 -16.02
C ASP A 219 20.14 -1.40 -16.09
N LEU A 220 19.29 -2.17 -16.77
CA LEU A 220 17.86 -1.91 -16.96
C LEU A 220 17.05 -3.18 -16.70
N LYS A 221 15.99 -3.05 -15.90
CA LYS A 221 15.00 -4.10 -15.68
C LYS A 221 13.60 -3.61 -16.05
N LEU A 222 12.81 -4.49 -16.66
CA LEU A 222 11.39 -4.29 -16.95
C LEU A 222 10.59 -5.33 -16.18
N GLU A 223 9.61 -4.87 -15.40
CA GLU A 223 8.67 -5.75 -14.71
C GLU A 223 7.23 -5.41 -15.10
N PRO A 224 6.45 -6.38 -15.62
CA PRO A 224 5.03 -6.17 -15.82
C PRO A 224 4.31 -6.13 -14.46
N THR A 225 3.54 -5.08 -14.22
CA THR A 225 2.88 -4.83 -12.94
C THR A 225 1.43 -4.40 -13.17
N GLU A 226 0.58 -4.64 -12.17
CA GLU A 226 -0.80 -4.16 -12.13
C GLU A 226 -1.03 -3.28 -10.89
N ASN A 227 -1.95 -2.32 -10.98
CA ASN A 227 -2.38 -1.54 -9.82
C ASN A 227 -3.71 -2.04 -9.26
N ASP A 228 -4.11 -1.48 -8.11
CA ASP A 228 -5.40 -1.71 -7.44
C ASP A 228 -6.65 -1.61 -8.35
N MET A 229 -6.51 -1.05 -9.55
CA MET A 229 -7.57 -0.85 -10.55
C MET A 229 -7.41 -1.76 -11.77
N GLU A 230 -6.62 -2.82 -11.69
CA GLU A 230 -6.34 -3.80 -12.76
C GLU A 230 -5.75 -3.16 -14.04
N LYS A 231 -5.16 -1.97 -13.93
CA LYS A 231 -4.44 -1.39 -15.06
C LYS A 231 -3.03 -1.95 -15.11
N GLN A 232 -2.72 -2.60 -16.20
CA GLN A 232 -1.38 -3.11 -16.50
C GLN A 232 -0.45 -1.97 -16.92
N PHE A 233 0.74 -1.97 -16.36
CA PHE A 233 1.84 -1.09 -16.72
C PHE A 233 3.15 -1.87 -16.60
N ILE A 234 4.23 -1.26 -17.08
CA ILE A 234 5.58 -1.79 -16.99
C ILE A 234 6.34 -0.86 -16.05
N GLU A 235 6.87 -1.42 -14.97
CA GLU A 235 7.82 -0.75 -14.11
C GLU A 235 9.21 -0.90 -14.72
N VAL A 236 9.86 0.23 -14.98
CA VAL A 236 11.24 0.29 -15.47
C VAL A 236 12.13 0.70 -14.32
N SER A 237 13.15 -0.11 -14.05
CA SER A 237 14.20 0.17 -13.06
C SER A 237 15.54 0.32 -13.76
N LEU A 238 16.14 1.51 -13.61
CA LEU A 238 17.49 1.81 -14.10
C LEU A 238 18.46 1.78 -12.92
N TYR A 239 19.46 0.92 -12.99
CA TYR A 239 20.48 0.78 -11.95
C TYR A 239 21.69 1.65 -12.26
N CYS A 240 22.26 2.24 -11.21
CA CYS A 240 23.39 3.15 -11.29
C CYS A 240 24.20 3.14 -9.97
N PRO A 241 25.41 3.71 -9.93
CA PRO A 241 26.12 3.95 -8.69
C PRO A 241 25.26 4.77 -7.71
N HIS A 242 25.22 4.36 -6.43
CA HIS A 242 24.33 4.99 -5.44
C HIS A 242 24.60 6.49 -5.21
N GLU A 243 25.81 6.95 -5.51
CA GLU A 243 26.23 8.36 -5.38
C GLU A 243 25.65 9.24 -6.49
N GLU A 244 25.37 8.64 -7.65
CA GLU A 244 24.93 9.34 -8.86
C GLU A 244 23.41 9.32 -9.05
N VAL A 245 22.67 8.58 -8.21
CA VAL A 245 21.23 8.31 -8.40
C VAL A 245 20.39 9.57 -8.65
N HIS A 246 20.72 10.69 -8.01
CA HIS A 246 20.02 11.96 -8.21
C HIS A 246 20.37 12.64 -9.54
N ASN A 247 21.63 12.53 -9.97
CA ASN A 247 22.08 13.04 -11.26
C ASN A 247 21.43 12.23 -12.38
N VAL A 248 21.46 10.90 -12.28
CA VAL A 248 20.81 10.00 -13.24
C VAL A 248 19.31 10.27 -13.31
N LYS A 249 18.61 10.43 -12.17
CA LYS A 249 17.20 10.82 -12.16
C LYS A 249 16.96 12.14 -12.90
N GLY A 250 17.77 13.17 -12.64
CA GLY A 250 17.66 14.46 -13.34
C GLY A 250 17.88 14.34 -14.84
N SER A 251 18.84 13.52 -15.27
CA SER A 251 19.10 13.23 -16.68
C SER A 251 17.95 12.48 -17.34
N VAL A 252 17.34 11.50 -16.65
CA VAL A 252 16.14 10.78 -17.12
C VAL A 252 14.95 11.73 -17.25
N GLU A 253 14.75 12.64 -16.28
CA GLU A 253 13.70 13.67 -16.36
C GLU A 253 13.90 14.62 -17.54
N ALA A 254 15.15 15.00 -17.84
CA ALA A 254 15.49 15.83 -18.99
C ALA A 254 15.30 15.10 -20.33
N ALA A 255 15.70 13.81 -20.38
CA ALA A 255 15.58 12.97 -21.57
C ALA A 255 14.15 12.48 -21.84
N LYS A 256 13.27 12.52 -20.83
CA LYS A 256 11.89 12.01 -20.85
C LYS A 256 11.15 12.30 -22.17
N THR A 257 11.09 13.57 -22.57
CA THR A 257 10.32 13.99 -23.76
C THR A 257 10.88 13.39 -25.05
N THR A 258 12.19 13.21 -25.12
CA THR A 258 12.88 12.59 -26.26
C THR A 258 12.57 11.11 -26.34
N ILE A 259 12.63 10.41 -25.19
CA ILE A 259 12.34 8.98 -25.09
C ILE A 259 10.87 8.70 -25.42
N GLU A 260 9.94 9.49 -24.87
CA GLU A 260 8.50 9.37 -25.13
C GLU A 260 8.16 9.49 -26.62
N LYS A 261 8.77 10.47 -27.32
CA LYS A 261 8.57 10.67 -28.75
C LYS A 261 9.18 9.55 -29.59
N ALA A 262 10.37 9.09 -29.23
CA ALA A 262 11.07 8.07 -29.99
C ALA A 262 10.37 6.70 -29.93
N LEU A 263 9.84 6.34 -28.75
CA LEU A 263 9.25 5.02 -28.51
C LEU A 263 7.72 5.03 -28.56
N ASN A 264 7.10 6.19 -28.76
CA ASN A 264 5.66 6.41 -28.68
C ASN A 264 5.07 5.86 -27.36
N ILE A 265 5.75 6.19 -26.25
CA ILE A 265 5.36 5.79 -24.89
C ILE A 265 5.02 7.02 -24.05
N THR A 266 4.41 6.79 -22.89
CA THR A 266 4.23 7.82 -21.86
C THR A 266 4.97 7.38 -20.60
N ILE A 267 5.92 8.19 -20.14
CA ILE A 267 6.68 7.96 -18.93
C ILE A 267 6.01 8.72 -17.78
N THR A 268 5.75 8.01 -16.70
CA THR A 268 5.12 8.57 -15.49
C THR A 268 5.88 8.13 -14.24
N ASN A 269 5.66 8.83 -13.12
CA ASN A 269 6.19 8.45 -11.80
C ASN A 269 7.71 8.25 -11.73
N ILE A 270 8.49 9.15 -12.34
CA ILE A 270 9.96 9.12 -12.20
C ILE A 270 10.33 9.36 -10.74
N THR A 271 10.90 8.33 -10.11
CA THR A 271 11.34 8.33 -8.72
C THR A 271 12.73 7.74 -8.64
N CYS A 272 13.42 7.97 -7.52
CA CYS A 272 14.67 7.29 -7.25
C CYS A 272 14.74 6.80 -5.81
N GLU A 273 15.43 5.71 -5.61
CA GLU A 273 15.74 5.16 -4.29
C GLU A 273 17.14 4.54 -4.30
N ILE A 274 17.67 4.31 -3.10
CA ILE A 274 18.92 3.59 -2.92
C ILE A 274 18.55 2.26 -2.29
N GLY A 275 19.06 1.17 -2.86
CA GLY A 275 18.76 -0.18 -2.43
C GLY A 275 19.99 -1.08 -2.47
N GLN A 276 19.80 -2.31 -2.01
CA GLN A 276 20.80 -3.36 -2.06
C GLN A 276 20.41 -4.32 -3.18
N VAL A 277 21.30 -4.50 -4.14
CA VAL A 277 21.10 -5.37 -5.30
C VAL A 277 21.96 -6.62 -5.14
N PRO A 278 21.40 -7.83 -5.24
CA PRO A 278 22.19 -9.06 -5.20
C PRO A 278 23.23 -9.13 -6.32
N THR A 279 24.45 -9.54 -6.00
CA THR A 279 25.51 -9.78 -6.99
C THR A 279 25.36 -11.13 -7.70
N SER A 280 24.65 -12.07 -7.08
CA SER A 280 24.31 -13.37 -7.64
C SER A 280 23.00 -13.87 -7.03
N PHE A 281 22.25 -14.66 -7.79
CA PHE A 281 20.96 -15.21 -7.37
C PHE A 281 21.04 -16.71 -7.09
N ILE A 282 20.22 -17.17 -6.15
CA ILE A 282 20.01 -18.59 -5.86
C ILE A 282 18.63 -18.97 -6.42
N GLU A 283 18.62 -19.91 -7.36
CA GLU A 283 17.37 -20.44 -7.90
C GLU A 283 16.68 -21.32 -6.87
N VAL A 284 15.42 -20.98 -6.57
CA VAL A 284 14.57 -21.70 -5.63
C VAL A 284 13.56 -22.50 -6.45
N THR A 285 13.84 -23.80 -6.59
CA THR A 285 13.01 -24.74 -7.35
C THR A 285 12.14 -25.61 -6.45
N ASP A 286 12.55 -25.81 -5.20
CA ASP A 286 11.82 -26.60 -4.22
C ASP A 286 10.62 -25.82 -3.66
N PRO A 287 9.37 -26.32 -3.79
CA PRO A 287 8.18 -25.61 -3.35
C PRO A 287 8.13 -25.35 -1.84
N GLU A 288 8.59 -26.28 -1.00
CA GLU A 288 8.61 -26.13 0.46
C GLU A 288 9.58 -25.02 0.87
N THR A 289 10.76 -25.00 0.25
CA THR A 289 11.75 -23.92 0.41
C THR A 289 11.19 -22.57 -0.04
N ALA A 290 10.50 -22.54 -1.18
CA ALA A 290 9.86 -21.32 -1.68
C ALA A 290 8.80 -20.79 -0.71
N GLU A 291 7.96 -21.66 -0.16
CA GLU A 291 6.94 -21.30 0.82
C GLU A 291 7.55 -20.71 2.10
N HIS A 292 8.57 -21.36 2.66
CA HIS A 292 9.28 -20.86 3.85
C HIS A 292 9.94 -19.50 3.60
N LEU A 293 10.57 -19.31 2.44
CA LEU A 293 11.18 -18.03 2.09
C LEU A 293 10.13 -16.93 1.92
N GLN A 294 9.02 -17.21 1.25
CA GLN A 294 7.95 -16.24 1.07
C GLN A 294 7.32 -15.82 2.42
N GLN A 295 7.05 -16.79 3.30
CA GLN A 295 6.53 -16.50 4.65
C GLN A 295 7.53 -15.68 5.47
N LEU A 296 8.82 -15.98 5.39
CA LEU A 296 9.87 -15.18 6.05
C LEU A 296 9.89 -13.74 5.53
N ILE A 297 9.84 -13.55 4.20
CA ILE A 297 9.81 -12.22 3.57
C ILE A 297 8.59 -11.44 4.05
N ASP A 298 7.41 -12.07 4.05
CA ASP A 298 6.16 -11.43 4.45
C ASP A 298 6.18 -11.03 5.92
N GLU A 299 6.62 -11.92 6.82
CA GLU A 299 6.70 -11.62 8.26
C GLU A 299 7.78 -10.57 8.59
N LEU A 300 8.91 -10.57 7.89
CA LEU A 300 9.93 -9.51 8.03
C LEU A 300 9.38 -8.16 7.54
N ASN A 301 8.69 -8.14 6.40
CA ASN A 301 8.05 -6.93 5.88
C ASN A 301 6.93 -6.43 6.80
N ASP A 302 6.25 -7.33 7.51
CA ASP A 302 5.20 -6.98 8.47
C ASP A 302 5.77 -6.45 9.80
N HIS A 303 7.03 -6.75 10.11
CA HIS A 303 7.68 -6.34 11.34
C HIS A 303 7.81 -4.80 11.44
N ASP A 304 7.40 -4.24 12.59
CA ASP A 304 7.29 -2.80 12.83
C ASP A 304 8.63 -2.03 12.72
N ASP A 305 9.71 -2.66 13.17
CA ASP A 305 11.05 -2.05 13.16
C ASP A 305 11.77 -2.24 11.81
N VAL A 306 11.35 -3.18 10.96
CA VAL A 306 12.02 -3.48 9.69
C VAL A 306 11.63 -2.44 8.65
N GLN A 307 12.63 -1.83 8.02
CA GLN A 307 12.46 -0.84 6.96
C GLN A 307 12.52 -1.48 5.57
N ASN A 308 13.54 -2.31 5.33
CA ASN A 308 13.77 -2.96 4.05
C ASN A 308 14.24 -4.41 4.27
N VAL A 309 13.81 -5.30 3.37
CA VAL A 309 14.25 -6.70 3.31
C VAL A 309 14.84 -6.94 1.93
N TYR A 310 16.10 -7.33 1.87
CA TYR A 310 16.78 -7.69 0.64
C TYR A 310 17.17 -9.16 0.69
N HIS A 311 16.98 -9.86 -0.43
CA HIS A 311 17.35 -11.26 -0.56
C HIS A 311 17.84 -11.57 -1.98
N ASN A 312 18.58 -12.65 -2.13
CA ASN A 312 19.05 -13.11 -3.44
C ASN A 312 18.31 -14.35 -3.98
N ALA A 313 17.15 -14.69 -3.41
CA ALA A 313 16.28 -15.71 -3.98
C ALA A 313 15.77 -15.30 -5.37
N LYS A 314 15.84 -16.23 -6.32
CA LYS A 314 15.14 -16.18 -7.59
C LYS A 314 14.14 -17.34 -7.59
N PHE A 315 12.88 -17.02 -7.33
CA PHE A 315 11.80 -18.02 -7.35
C PHE A 315 11.59 -18.50 -8.79
N ALA A 316 11.50 -19.82 -8.97
CA ALA A 316 11.06 -20.37 -10.24
C ALA A 316 9.63 -19.89 -10.51
N LEU A 317 9.37 -19.43 -11.74
CA LEU A 317 8.00 -19.21 -12.18
C LEU A 317 7.31 -20.58 -12.18
N PRO A 318 6.06 -20.69 -11.69
CA PRO A 318 5.31 -21.92 -11.88
C PRO A 318 5.26 -22.20 -13.39
N ASP A 319 5.66 -23.41 -13.79
CA ASP A 319 5.56 -23.83 -15.20
C ASP A 319 4.12 -23.54 -15.65
N GLU A 320 3.96 -22.70 -16.68
CA GLU A 320 2.65 -22.49 -17.30
C GLU A 320 2.22 -23.83 -17.93
N GLU A 321 1.29 -24.54 -17.28
CA GLU A 321 0.59 -25.70 -17.85
C GLU A 321 -0.30 -25.31 -19.05
#